data_AF-A0A2R6MZ18-F1
#
_entry.id   AF-A0A2R6MZ18-F1
#
_cell.length_a   1.000
_cell.length_b   1.000
_cell.length_c   1.000
_cell.angle_alpha   90.00
_cell.angle_beta   90.00
_cell.angle_gamma   90.00
#
_symmetry.space_group_name_H-M   'P 1'
#
loop_
_entity.id
_entity.type
_entity.pdbx_description
1 polymer ?
#
loop_
_entity_poly.entity_id
_entity_poly.type
_entity_poly.pdbx_seq_one_letter_code
_entity_poly.pdbx_strand_id
1 'polypeptide(L)'
;MRLPVGEGATLSLPPEATDGEAAAIVAAVGAHLTDLDRVAAAATAVDQKDDGGWDGRRWAFAGRTEALSGRTARPTDATPADPWTAAGRSDRL
;
A
#
# COMPACT_ATOMS: atom_id res chain seq x y z
N MET A 1 16.49 18.64 -13.20
CA MET A 1 15.37 19.57 -12.90
C MET A 1 14.57 19.03 -11.72
N ARG A 2 13.91 19.86 -10.88
CA ARG A 2 13.03 19.37 -9.79
C ARG A 2 11.58 19.77 -10.06
N LEU A 3 10.65 18.82 -10.06
CA LEU A 3 9.22 19.05 -10.33
C LEU A 3 8.33 18.47 -9.21
N PRO A 4 7.17 19.09 -8.93
CA PRO A 4 6.20 18.55 -7.97
C PRO A 4 5.46 17.33 -8.54
N VAL A 5 5.17 16.33 -7.71
CA VAL A 5 4.43 15.11 -8.10
C VAL A 5 3.25 14.77 -7.18
N GLY A 6 3.03 15.53 -6.12
CA GLY A 6 1.96 15.31 -5.15
C GLY A 6 2.08 16.26 -3.97
N GLU A 7 1.22 16.12 -2.97
CA GLU A 7 1.28 16.97 -1.77
C GLU A 7 2.60 16.76 -1.03
N GLY A 8 3.40 17.82 -0.91
CA GLY A 8 4.70 17.78 -0.23
C GLY A 8 5.81 16.98 -0.95
N ALA A 9 5.54 16.39 -2.12
CA ALA A 9 6.48 15.53 -2.82
C ALA A 9 7.10 16.21 -4.06
N THR A 10 8.43 16.13 -4.18
CA THR A 10 9.19 16.62 -5.34
C THR A 10 10.05 15.53 -5.94
N LEU A 11 10.05 15.44 -7.27
CA LEU A 11 10.84 14.50 -8.05
C LEU A 11 12.04 15.22 -8.67
N SER A 12 13.23 14.62 -8.56
CA SER A 12 14.40 15.07 -9.29
C SER A 12 14.51 14.31 -10.61
N LEU A 13 14.52 15.06 -11.70
CA LEU A 13 14.61 14.54 -13.06
C LEU A 13 16.03 14.62 -13.62
N PRO A 14 16.41 13.66 -14.48
CA PRO A 14 17.68 13.68 -15.19
C PRO A 14 17.86 14.98 -15.99
N PRO A 15 19.08 15.52 -16.09
CA PRO A 15 19.34 16.74 -16.86
C PRO A 15 19.09 16.58 -18.37
N GLU A 16 19.15 15.35 -18.89
CA GLU A 16 18.92 15.00 -20.28
C GLU A 16 17.45 14.81 -20.66
N ALA A 17 16.53 14.82 -19.68
CA ALA A 17 15.11 14.65 -19.95
C ALA A 17 14.58 15.83 -20.77
N THR A 18 13.99 15.52 -21.92
CA THR A 18 13.21 16.49 -22.69
C THR A 18 11.95 16.90 -21.93
N ASP A 19 11.33 18.02 -22.29
CA ASP A 19 10.09 18.48 -21.67
C ASP A 19 8.96 17.44 -21.77
N GLY A 20 8.89 16.72 -22.90
CA GLY A 20 7.92 15.64 -23.10
C GLY A 20 8.14 14.46 -22.18
N GLU A 21 9.40 14.02 -22.03
CA GLU A 21 9.76 12.94 -21.10
C GLU A 21 9.55 13.36 -19.63
N ALA A 22 9.94 14.59 -19.28
CA ALA A 22 9.72 15.16 -17.96
C ALA A 22 8.23 15.18 -17.60
N ALA A 23 7.37 15.61 -18.53
CA ALA A 23 5.92 15.61 -18.35
C ALA A 23 5.36 14.19 -18.19
N ALA A 24 5.82 13.24 -19.00
CA ALA A 24 5.39 11.84 -18.90
C ALA A 24 5.76 11.21 -17.55
N ILE A 25 6.99 11.44 -17.08
CA ILE A 25 7.47 10.92 -15.79
C ILE A 25 6.67 11.53 -14.64
N VAL A 26 6.48 12.86 -14.62
CA VAL A 26 5.68 13.53 -13.58
C VAL A 26 4.25 13.04 -13.57
N ALA A 27 3.63 12.87 -14.74
CA ALA A 27 2.26 12.36 -14.85
C ALA A 27 2.14 10.92 -14.31
N ALA A 28 3.07 10.04 -14.67
CA ALA A 28 3.06 8.64 -14.21
C ALA A 28 3.24 8.55 -12.69
N VAL A 29 4.22 9.28 -12.14
CA VAL A 29 4.49 9.27 -10.68
C VAL A 29 3.33 9.92 -9.92
N GLY A 30 2.81 11.06 -10.39
CA GLY A 30 1.69 11.72 -9.71
C GLY A 30 0.40 10.91 -9.75
N ALA A 31 0.12 10.21 -10.85
CA ALA A 31 -1.00 9.29 -10.93
C ALA A 31 -0.85 8.13 -9.94
N HIS A 32 0.35 7.56 -9.80
CA HIS A 32 0.63 6.51 -8.84
C HIS A 32 0.46 6.97 -7.39
N LEU A 33 0.98 8.15 -7.03
CA LEU A 33 0.81 8.72 -5.69
C LEU A 33 -0.67 8.97 -5.36
N THR A 34 -1.42 9.54 -6.31
CA THR A 34 -2.87 9.74 -6.15
C THR A 34 -3.62 8.42 -5.96
N ASP A 35 -3.20 7.36 -6.65
CA ASP A 35 -3.78 6.02 -6.49
C ASP A 35 -3.49 5.45 -5.10
N LEU A 36 -2.25 5.59 -4.61
CA LEU A 36 -1.89 5.21 -3.24
C LEU A 36 -2.72 5.94 -2.18
N ASP A 37 -2.95 7.25 -2.35
CA ASP A 37 -3.79 8.03 -1.43
C ASP A 37 -5.24 7.53 -1.42
N ARG A 38 -5.80 7.16 -2.59
CA ARG A 38 -7.14 6.56 -2.69
C ARG A 38 -7.21 5.20 -2.00
N VAL A 39 -6.21 4.35 -2.19
CA VAL A 39 -6.12 3.03 -1.55
C VAL A 39 -6.00 3.19 -0.03
N ALA A 40 -5.20 4.14 0.45
CA ALA A 40 -5.05 4.42 1.87
C ALA A 40 -6.37 4.90 2.49
N ALA A 41 -7.07 5.83 1.84
CA ALA A 41 -8.37 6.31 2.28
C ALA A 41 -9.42 5.18 2.35
N ALA A 42 -9.43 4.28 1.37
CA ALA A 42 -10.29 3.10 1.38
C ALA A 42 -9.94 2.13 2.52
N ALA A 43 -8.66 1.91 2.81
CA ALA A 43 -8.23 1.03 3.90
C ALA A 43 -8.66 1.57 5.27
N THR A 44 -8.54 2.87 5.52
CA THR A 44 -8.99 3.50 6.78
C THR A 44 -10.50 3.35 7.00
N ALA A 45 -11.30 3.37 5.92
CA ALA A 45 -12.74 3.17 6.01
C ALA A 45 -13.13 1.72 6.39
N VAL A 46 -12.30 0.73 6.04
CA VAL A 46 -12.52 -0.68 6.40
C VAL A 46 -12.13 -0.94 7.86
N ASP A 47 -11.04 -0.32 8.34
CA ASP A 47 -10.52 -0.58 9.69
C ASP A 47 -11.40 -0.03 10.83
N GLN A 48 -12.28 0.95 10.53
CA GLN A 48 -13.23 1.52 11.49
C GLN A 48 -14.51 0.68 11.68
N LYS A 49 -14.71 -0.39 10.90
CA LYS A 49 -15.97 -1.15 10.88
C LYS A 49 -15.91 -2.56 11.47
N ASP A 50 -14.73 -3.00 11.92
CA ASP A 50 -14.50 -4.38 12.36
C ASP A 50 -13.94 -4.46 13.79
N ASP A 51 -14.87 -4.45 14.74
CA ASP A 51 -14.68 -4.67 16.17
C ASP A 51 -14.49 -6.17 16.51
N GLY A 52 -14.48 -7.07 15.53
CA GLY A 52 -14.55 -8.52 15.72
C GLY A 52 -13.70 -9.34 14.76
N GLY A 53 -12.39 -9.40 14.99
CA GLY A 53 -11.52 -10.41 14.37
C GLY A 53 -11.05 -10.10 12.95
N TRP A 54 -10.84 -11.17 12.16
CA TRP A 54 -10.27 -11.13 10.81
C TRP A 54 -11.29 -11.13 9.69
N ASP A 55 -12.58 -11.28 10.01
CA ASP A 55 -13.62 -11.19 8.98
C ASP A 55 -13.54 -9.82 8.29
N GLY A 56 -13.83 -9.75 6.99
CA GLY A 56 -13.61 -8.54 6.18
C GLY A 56 -12.14 -8.18 5.87
N ARG A 57 -11.18 -8.45 6.78
CA ARG A 57 -9.75 -8.06 6.64
C ARG A 57 -8.82 -9.19 6.19
N ARG A 58 -9.27 -10.45 6.28
CA ARG A 58 -8.47 -11.65 5.98
C ARG A 58 -7.85 -11.64 4.59
N TRP A 59 -8.57 -11.13 3.59
CA TRP A 59 -8.10 -11.04 2.20
C TRP A 59 -7.04 -9.96 2.00
N ALA A 60 -7.23 -8.79 2.60
CA ALA A 60 -6.26 -7.70 2.53
C ALA A 60 -4.93 -8.07 3.23
N PHE A 61 -5.01 -8.78 4.36
CA PHE A 61 -3.82 -9.31 5.02
C PHE A 61 -3.11 -10.34 4.14
N ALA A 62 -3.83 -11.35 3.62
CA ALA A 62 -3.23 -12.38 2.78
C ALA A 62 -2.51 -11.80 1.55
N GLY A 63 -3.12 -10.80 0.89
CA GLY A 63 -2.50 -10.10 -0.23
C GLY A 63 -1.24 -9.32 0.16
N ARG A 64 -1.24 -8.63 1.31
CA ARG A 64 -0.04 -7.94 1.82
C ARG A 64 1.07 -8.91 2.20
N THR A 65 0.74 -10.03 2.83
CA THR A 65 1.72 -11.06 3.18
C THR A 65 2.34 -11.69 1.94
N GLU A 66 1.55 -11.95 0.90
CA GLU A 66 2.05 -12.44 -0.38
C GLU A 66 2.98 -11.44 -1.06
N ALA A 67 2.60 -10.16 -1.13
CA ALA A 67 3.43 -9.12 -1.72
C ALA A 67 4.79 -8.94 -1.01
N LEU A 68 4.82 -9.06 0.33
CA LEU A 68 6.03 -8.84 1.13
C LEU A 68 6.91 -10.08 1.25
N SER A 69 6.31 -11.26 1.37
CA SER A 69 7.04 -12.50 1.67
C SER A 69 7.12 -13.48 0.50
N GLY A 70 6.41 -13.20 -0.60
CA GLY A 70 6.26 -14.12 -1.73
C GLY A 70 5.41 -15.36 -1.42
N ARG A 71 4.73 -15.40 -0.25
CA ARG A 71 3.90 -16.52 0.19
C ARG A 71 2.54 -16.04 0.66
N THR A 72 1.48 -16.73 0.24
CA THR A 72 0.14 -16.48 0.76
C THR A 72 -0.01 -17.13 2.15
N ALA A 73 -0.43 -16.34 3.15
CA ALA A 73 -0.80 -16.84 4.47
C ALA A 73 -2.15 -16.24 4.88
N ARG A 74 -3.04 -17.04 5.48
CA ARG A 74 -4.38 -16.58 5.87
C ARG A 74 -4.58 -16.69 7.39
N PRO A 75 -5.11 -15.64 8.04
CA PRO A 75 -5.50 -15.68 9.44
C PRO A 75 -6.51 -16.79 9.76
N THR A 76 -6.18 -17.64 10.73
CA THR A 76 -7.09 -18.60 11.37
C THR A 76 -7.86 -17.95 12.52
N ASP A 77 -8.85 -18.65 13.09
CA ASP A 77 -9.65 -18.13 14.21
C ASP A 77 -8.83 -17.92 15.49
N ALA A 78 -7.68 -18.59 15.62
CA ALA A 78 -6.74 -18.39 16.71
C ALA A 78 -5.73 -17.25 16.46
N THR A 79 -5.79 -16.61 15.28
CA THR A 79 -4.86 -15.55 14.91
C THR A 79 -5.24 -14.25 15.61
N PRO A 80 -4.30 -13.58 16.32
CA PRO A 80 -4.56 -12.28 16.92
C PRO A 80 -5.11 -11.29 15.89
N ALA A 81 -6.16 -10.53 16.21
CA ALA A 81 -6.76 -9.56 15.30
C ALA A 81 -5.84 -8.35 15.03
N ASP A 82 -4.84 -8.12 15.88
CA ASP A 82 -3.79 -7.13 15.64
C ASP A 82 -2.86 -7.60 14.50
N PRO A 83 -2.78 -6.84 13.39
CA PRO A 83 -2.06 -7.27 12.19
C PRO A 83 -0.54 -7.35 12.39
N TRP A 84 0.05 -6.55 13.28
CA TRP A 84 1.48 -6.62 13.57
C TRP A 84 1.84 -7.87 14.36
N THR A 85 1.04 -8.21 15.37
CA THR A 85 1.19 -9.44 16.14
C THR A 85 0.96 -10.67 15.26
N ALA A 86 -0.01 -10.63 14.35
CA ALA A 86 -0.26 -11.73 13.41
C ALA A 86 0.87 -11.89 12.39
N ALA A 87 1.41 -10.79 11.85
CA ALA A 87 2.57 -10.84 10.96
C ALA A 87 3.80 -11.45 11.64
N GLY A 88 4.03 -11.13 12.92
CA GLY A 88 5.10 -11.76 13.72
C GLY A 88 4.90 -13.25 13.99
N ARG A 89 3.71 -13.81 13.73
CA ARG A 89 3.38 -15.23 13.88
C ARG A 89 2.96 -15.87 12.56
N SER A 90 3.42 -15.33 11.44
CA SER A 90 3.08 -15.81 10.09
C SER A 90 3.50 -17.26 9.83
N ASP A 91 4.43 -17.79 10.63
CA ASP A 91 4.84 -19.20 10.63
C ASP A 91 3.75 -20.16 11.12
N ARG A 92 2.71 -19.64 11.80
CA ARG A 92 1.61 -20.42 12.40
C ARG A 92 0.27 -20.19 11.71
N LEU A 93 0.30 -19.52 10.55
CA LEU A 93 -0.85 -19.23 9.71
C LEU A 93 -1.02 -20.29 8.61
#